data_AF-A0A060C0U4-F1
#
_entry.id   AF-A0A060C0U4-F1
#
_cell.length_a   1.000
_cell.length_b   1.000
_cell.length_c   1.000
_cell.angle_alpha   90.00
_cell.angle_beta   90.00
_cell.angle_gamma   90.00
#
_symmetry.space_group_name_H-M   'P 1'
#
loop_
_entity.id
_entity.type
_entity.pdbx_description
1 polymer ?
#
loop_
_entity_poly.entity_id
_entity_poly.type
_entity_poly.pdbx_seq_one_letter_code
_entity_poly.pdbx_strand_id
1 'polypeptide(L)' 'MSVELINDGFHVQDPCVRLAFALFSDRVCLVTDAMEAAGCPDGAYRLGALDVTVGDGH' A
#
# COMPACT_ATOMS: atom_id res chain seq x y z
N MET A 1 15.10 12.27 -7.43
CA MET A 1 14.53 11.74 -6.18
C MET A 1 13.06 11.45 -6.45
N SER A 2 12.64 10.22 -6.20
CA SER A 2 11.28 9.73 -6.47
C SER A 2 10.41 9.80 -5.21
N VAL A 3 9.09 9.80 -5.39
CA VAL A 3 8.10 9.63 -4.32
C VAL A 3 7.48 8.25 -4.45
N GLU A 4 7.32 7.55 -3.34
CA GLU A 4 6.69 6.24 -3.29
C GLU A 4 5.19 6.38 -3.02
N LEU A 5 4.36 5.59 -3.70
CA LEU A 5 2.91 5.61 -3.57
C LEU A 5 2.33 4.19 -3.58
N ILE A 6 1.58 3.86 -2.54
CA ILE A 6 0.78 2.63 -2.46
C ILE A 6 -0.60 2.93 -3.06
N ASN A 7 -0.96 2.22 -4.13
CA ASN A 7 -2.19 2.43 -4.89
C ASN A 7 -3.06 1.17 -4.93
N ASP A 8 -3.50 0.74 -3.74
CA ASP A 8 -4.34 -0.45 -3.53
C ASP A 8 -5.83 -0.13 -3.29
N GLY A 9 -6.18 1.16 -3.23
CA GLY A 9 -7.53 1.65 -2.94
C GLY A 9 -7.86 1.85 -1.46
N PHE A 10 -6.94 1.49 -0.55
CA PHE A 10 -7.13 1.61 0.90
C PHE A 10 -6.18 2.62 1.54
N HIS A 11 -4.91 2.64 1.11
CA HIS A 11 -3.89 3.51 1.70
C HIS A 11 -4.10 4.99 1.35
N VAL A 12 -4.44 5.27 0.10
CA VAL A 12 -4.55 6.64 -0.42
C VAL A 12 -5.81 6.77 -1.26
N GLN A 13 -6.59 7.82 -0.98
CA GLN A 13 -7.81 8.12 -1.73
C GLN A 13 -7.49 8.58 -3.16
N ASP A 14 -8.31 8.20 -4.14
CA ASP A 14 -8.12 8.52 -5.57
C ASP A 14 -7.81 9.99 -5.88
N PRO A 15 -8.43 11.01 -5.23
CA PRO A 15 -8.05 12.40 -5.47
C PRO A 15 -6.60 12.71 -5.12
N CYS A 16 -6.05 12.08 -4.07
CA CYS A 16 -4.66 12.25 -3.66
C CYS A 16 -3.69 11.52 -4.60
N VAL A 17 -4.08 10.35 -5.12
CA VAL A 17 -3.32 9.65 -6.17
C VAL A 17 -3.18 10.53 -7.41
N ARG A 18 -4.29 11.10 -7.90
CA ARG A 18 -4.28 12.03 -9.05
C ARG A 18 -3.43 13.26 -8.79
N LEU A 19 -3.50 13.82 -7.57
CA LEU A 19 -2.65 14.95 -7.16
C LEU A 19 -1.17 14.58 -7.19
N ALA A 20 -0.79 13.39 -6.69
CA ALA A 20 0.59 12.93 -6.70
C ALA A 20 1.14 12.83 -8.13
N PHE A 21 0.39 12.25 -9.07
CA PHE A 21 0.79 12.21 -10.49
C PHE A 21 0.88 13.62 -11.11
N ALA A 22 0.00 14.55 -10.74
CA ALA A 22 0.06 15.92 -11.23
C ALA A 22 1.27 16.71 -10.71
N LEU A 23 1.68 16.49 -9.45
CA LEU A 23 2.79 17.22 -8.81
C LEU A 23 4.16 16.60 -9.08
N PHE A 24 4.23 15.27 -9.19
CA PHE A 24 5.49 14.54 -9.23
C PHE A 24 5.74 13.83 -10.58
N SER A 25 4.72 13.71 -11.43
CA SER A 25 4.82 13.20 -12.81
C SER A 25 5.65 11.91 -12.93
N ASP A 26 6.80 11.96 -13.60
CA ASP A 26 7.71 10.84 -13.85
C ASP A 26 8.48 10.37 -12.61
N ARG A 27 8.32 11.07 -11.48
CA ARG A 27 8.98 10.76 -10.21
C ARG A 27 8.11 9.93 -9.27
N VAL A 28 6.92 9.48 -9.69
CA VAL A 28 6.10 8.55 -8.91
C VAL A 28 6.60 7.12 -9.10
N CYS A 29 6.97 6.46 -8.01
CA CYS A 29 7.27 5.04 -7.95
C CYS A 29 6.11 4.33 -7.24
N LEU A 30 5.40 3.46 -7.96
CA LEU A 30 4.38 2.64 -7.32
C LEU A 30 5.05 1.52 -6.52
N VAL A 31 4.64 1.39 -5.26
CA VAL A 31 5.09 0.35 -4.34
C VAL A 31 3.87 -0.36 -3.76
N THR A 32 4.05 -1.61 -3.34
CA THR A 32 2.95 -2.37 -2.73
C THR A 32 2.86 -2.15 -1.22
N ASP A 33 4.00 -1.88 -0.57
CA ASP A 33 4.16 -1.99 0.89
C ASP A 33 3.58 -3.31 1.45
N ALA A 34 3.74 -4.38 0.67
CA ALA A 34 3.18 -5.68 0.99
C ALA A 34 3.87 -6.28 2.22
N MET A 35 3.07 -6.95 3.06
CA MET A 35 3.52 -7.70 4.24
C MET A 35 3.31 -9.20 4.07
N GLU A 36 3.66 -9.99 5.10
CA GLU A 36 3.67 -11.46 5.08
C GLU A 36 2.38 -12.09 4.53
N ALA A 37 1.23 -11.45 4.77
CA ALA A 37 -0.07 -11.94 4.34
C ALA A 37 -0.36 -11.80 2.83
N ALA A 38 0.50 -11.12 2.06
CA ALA A 38 0.23 -10.84 0.66
C ALA A 38 0.09 -12.14 -0.17
N GLY A 39 -1.11 -12.36 -0.72
CA GLY A 39 -1.44 -13.57 -1.47
C GLY A 39 -1.79 -14.79 -0.62
N CYS A 40 -1.87 -14.63 0.71
CA CYS A 40 -2.33 -15.65 1.64
C CYS A 40 -3.81 -15.43 2.03
N PRO A 41 -4.51 -16.45 2.58
CA PRO A 41 -5.88 -16.30 3.10
C PRO A 41 -5.95 -15.34 4.30
N ASP A 42 -7.14 -14.82 4.61
CA ASP A 42 -7.36 -14.04 5.83
C ASP A 42 -6.96 -14.80 7.10
N GLY A 43 -6.46 -14.09 8.10
CA GLY A 43 -5.94 -14.70 9.32
C GLY A 43 -4.99 -13.82 10.13
N ALA A 44 -4.31 -14.44 11.09
CA ALA A 44 -3.33 -13.79 11.95
C ALA A 44 -1.91 -13.93 11.36
N TYR A 45 -1.18 -12.81 11.31
CA TYR A 45 0.16 -12.69 10.73
C TYR A 45 1.08 -11.83 11.61
N ARG A 46 2.38 -11.81 11.29
CA ARG A 46 3.37 -10.97 11.97
C ARG A 46 3.87 -9.88 11.04
N LEU A 47 3.66 -8.62 11.42
CA LEU A 47 4.33 -7.48 10.78
C LEU A 47 5.52 -7.05 11.66
N GLY A 48 6.68 -7.62 11.38
CA GLY A 48 7.89 -7.41 12.18
C GLY A 48 7.73 -7.94 13.61
N ALA A 49 7.53 -7.05 14.58
CA ALA A 49 7.25 -7.43 15.97
C ALA A 49 5.75 -7.38 16.33
N LEU A 50 4.88 -6.93 15.43
CA LEU A 50 3.45 -6.69 15.71
C LEU A 50 2.58 -7.85 15.24
N ASP A 51 1.71 -8.34 16.12
CA ASP A 51 0.62 -9.25 15.74
C ASP A 51 -0.46 -8.45 15.00
N VAL A 52 -0.81 -8.87 13.80
CA VAL A 52 -1.84 -8.23 12.96
C VAL A 52 -2.83 -9.28 12.47
N THR A 53 -4.07 -8.85 12.24
CA THR A 53 -5.12 -9.68 11.64
C THR A 53 -5.49 -9.07 10.30
N VAL A 54 -5.47 -9.89 9.24
CA VAL A 54 -5.96 -9.53 7.91
C VAL A 54 -7.36 -10.07 7.75
N GLY A 55 -8.27 -9.22 7.27
CA GLY A 55 -9.65 -9.57 6.96
C GLY A 55 -10.09 -8.93 5.67
N ASP A 56 -10.85 -9.67 4.85
CA ASP A 56 -11.30 -9.22 3.54
C ASP A 56 -10.13 -8.72 2.66
N GLY A 57 -8.95 -9.34 2.82
CA GLY A 57 -7.73 -9.01 2.07
C GLY A 57 -7.02 -7.70 2.46
N HIS A 58 -7.31 -7.10 3.63
CA HIS A 58 -6.65 -5.89 4.12
C HIS A 58 -6.36 -5.91 5.64
#